data_AF-A0ABD2UL07-F1
#
_entry.id   AF-A0ABD2UL07-F1
#
_cell.length_a   1.000
_cell.length_b   1.000
_cell.length_c   1.000
_cell.angle_alpha   90.00
_cell.angle_beta   90.00
_cell.angle_gamma   90.00
#
_symmetry.space_group_name_H-M   'P 1'
#
loop_
_entity.id
_entity.type
_entity.pdbx_description
1 polymer ?
#
loop_
_entity_poly.entity_id
_entity_poly.type
_entity_poly.pdbx_seq_one_letter_code
_entity_poly.pdbx_strand_id
1 'polypeptide(L)'
;MAKIKIRINGFGRIGRLVARVALQRDDVELVAVNDPFISTDYMTYMFKYDSVHGQWKHHELKKKIPWAVAGADFVVESTGVFTDKDKAAAHLKGGAKKVVISAPSKDAPMFVVGGNENEYNPELDIVSNASCTINCLAPLANVINDFCCESPQFDGDRIPGEQQKCANLGSDADVNIVLARITPGTSEDEVLQSLSDPACDSTRITDNLVDRVLYRFKNDWKSALGAFRWAQSRPNYKPSPELYDKLVDILGKMKKMERMRSLLDTMHADHLISLNTMTKVMRRFAGAREWKEAVRVFDELGKIWFGEEYRVNEFITRPFVQRK
;
A
#
# COMPACT_ATOMS: atom_id res chain seq x y z
N MET A 1 -14.84 -7.08 32.78
CA MET A 1 -13.52 -7.66 32.44
C MET A 1 -12.42 -6.85 33.11
N ALA A 2 -11.24 -7.44 33.34
CA ALA A 2 -10.08 -6.66 33.78
C ALA A 2 -9.67 -5.66 32.68
N LYS A 3 -9.29 -4.43 33.06
CA LYS A 3 -8.87 -3.40 32.10
C LYS A 3 -7.51 -3.74 31.51
N ILE A 4 -7.33 -3.41 30.23
CA ILE A 4 -6.05 -3.53 29.54
C ILE A 4 -5.14 -2.39 30.04
N LYS A 5 -4.05 -2.74 30.72
CA LYS A 5 -3.10 -1.75 31.24
C LYS A 5 -2.10 -1.36 30.16
N ILE A 6 -2.11 -0.09 29.77
CA ILE A 6 -1.21 0.45 28.76
C ILE A 6 -0.23 1.45 29.36
N ARG A 7 0.98 1.49 28.80
CA ARG A 7 1.93 2.60 28.98
C ARG A 7 2.29 3.21 27.64
N ILE A 8 2.66 4.49 27.65
CA ILE A 8 3.03 5.24 26.44
C ILE A 8 4.50 5.63 26.54
N ASN A 9 5.29 5.29 25.50
CA ASN A 9 6.65 5.78 25.32
C ASN A 9 6.67 6.86 24.22
N GLY A 10 7.13 8.06 24.57
CA GLY A 10 7.06 9.26 23.74
C GLY A 10 5.75 10.00 23.91
N PHE A 11 5.75 11.16 24.56
CA PHE A 11 4.54 11.96 24.82
C PHE A 11 4.36 13.13 23.84
N GLY A 12 4.69 12.83 22.57
CA GLY A 12 4.48 13.72 21.43
C GLY A 12 3.03 13.75 20.96
N ARG A 13 2.81 14.09 19.68
CA ARG A 13 1.47 14.21 19.08
C ARG A 13 0.64 12.92 19.25
N ILE A 14 1.20 11.78 18.85
CA ILE A 14 0.50 10.48 18.92
C ILE A 14 0.28 10.07 20.37
N GLY A 15 1.33 10.06 21.20
CA GLY A 15 1.23 9.67 22.60
C GLY A 15 0.17 10.46 23.39
N ARG A 16 0.07 11.78 23.21
CA ARG A 16 -0.98 12.58 23.87
C ARG A 16 -2.39 12.23 23.40
N LEU A 17 -2.58 12.03 22.10
CA LEU A 17 -3.90 11.66 21.56
C LEU A 17 -4.31 10.25 21.98
N VAL A 18 -3.37 9.30 22.02
CA VAL A 18 -3.60 7.97 22.57
C VAL A 18 -4.02 8.07 24.05
N ALA A 19 -3.35 8.90 24.85
CA ALA A 19 -3.75 9.14 26.24
C ALA A 19 -5.15 9.74 26.36
N ARG A 20 -5.51 10.72 25.50
CA ARG A 20 -6.86 11.31 25.49
C ARG A 20 -7.94 10.27 25.17
N VAL A 21 -7.68 9.38 24.21
CA VAL A 21 -8.61 8.29 23.86
C VAL A 21 -8.69 7.27 25.00
N ALA A 22 -7.55 6.84 25.54
CA ALA A 22 -7.49 5.85 26.62
C ALA A 22 -8.26 6.29 27.87
N LEU A 23 -8.17 7.58 28.26
CA LEU A 23 -8.89 8.11 29.42
C LEU A 23 -10.41 8.22 29.23
N GLN A 24 -10.91 8.08 28.00
CA GLN A 24 -12.34 8.06 27.69
C GLN A 24 -12.87 6.63 27.54
N ARG A 25 -12.01 5.62 27.62
CA ARG A 25 -12.36 4.22 27.48
C ARG A 25 -12.44 3.55 28.85
N ASP A 26 -13.44 2.70 29.05
CA ASP A 26 -13.64 1.94 30.27
C ASP A 26 -12.85 0.62 30.29
N ASP A 27 -12.48 0.11 29.11
CA ASP A 27 -11.75 -1.14 28.90
C ASP A 27 -10.21 -1.01 28.94
N VAL A 28 -9.69 0.23 28.90
CA VAL A 28 -8.25 0.53 28.93
C VAL A 28 -7.90 1.35 30.17
N GLU A 29 -6.74 1.07 30.76
CA GLU A 29 -6.17 1.83 31.87
C GLU A 29 -4.80 2.36 31.47
N LEU A 30 -4.66 3.69 31.38
CA LEU A 30 -3.35 4.33 31.17
C LEU A 30 -2.59 4.36 32.50
N VAL A 31 -1.57 3.50 32.61
CA VAL A 31 -0.79 3.33 33.84
C VAL A 31 0.60 3.96 33.78
N ALA A 32 1.09 4.47 32.65
CA ALA A 32 2.38 5.17 32.62
C ALA A 32 2.60 5.97 31.33
N VAL A 33 3.39 7.05 31.41
CA VAL A 33 3.79 7.91 30.28
C VAL A 33 5.26 8.31 30.41
N ASN A 34 6.07 8.02 29.38
CA ASN A 34 7.51 8.29 29.33
C ASN A 34 7.80 9.36 28.32
N ASP A 35 8.58 10.35 28.72
CA ASP A 35 9.31 11.19 27.79
C ASP A 35 10.55 11.76 28.48
N PRO A 36 11.78 11.38 28.09
CA PRO A 36 12.98 11.86 28.76
C PRO A 36 13.27 13.35 28.47
N PHE A 37 12.61 13.95 27.49
CA PHE A 37 12.85 15.33 27.06
C PHE A 37 11.83 16.33 27.63
N ILE A 38 10.78 15.85 28.32
CA ILE A 38 9.66 16.68 28.76
C ILE A 38 9.43 16.45 30.26
N SER A 39 9.50 17.52 31.06
CA SER A 39 9.20 17.43 32.50
C SER A 39 7.73 17.07 32.73
N THR A 40 7.40 16.51 33.89
CA THR A 40 6.01 16.13 34.22
C THR A 40 5.04 17.30 34.18
N ASP A 41 5.47 18.49 34.63
CA ASP A 41 4.63 19.69 34.59
C ASP A 41 4.41 20.15 33.14
N TYR A 42 5.44 20.04 32.30
CA TYR A 42 5.31 20.41 30.89
C TYR A 42 4.48 19.39 30.10
N MET A 43 4.61 18.09 30.38
CA MET A 43 3.71 17.06 29.85
C MET A 43 2.25 17.34 30.21
N THR A 44 1.99 17.71 31.47
CA THR A 44 0.63 18.06 31.94
C THR A 44 0.09 19.28 31.17
N TYR A 45 0.92 20.31 30.98
CA TYR A 45 0.57 21.49 30.18
C TYR A 45 0.24 21.11 28.72
N MET A 46 1.13 20.38 28.05
CA MET A 46 0.97 19.95 26.64
C MET A 46 -0.23 19.00 26.45
N PHE A 47 -0.61 18.26 27.48
CA PHE A 47 -1.81 17.43 27.45
C PHE A 47 -3.08 18.26 27.63
N LYS A 48 -3.06 19.20 28.59
CA LYS A 48 -4.19 20.07 28.91
C LYS A 48 -4.54 20.98 27.73
N TYR A 49 -3.55 21.55 27.07
CA TYR A 49 -3.75 22.47 25.95
C TYR A 49 -3.20 21.87 24.65
N ASP A 50 -4.09 21.60 23.69
CA ASP A 50 -3.74 21.14 22.36
C ASP A 50 -4.31 22.10 21.31
N SER A 51 -3.46 22.62 20.42
CA SER A 51 -3.86 23.63 19.44
C SER A 51 -4.80 23.11 18.35
N VAL A 52 -4.83 21.79 18.12
CA VAL A 52 -5.64 21.17 17.07
C VAL A 52 -6.93 20.60 17.66
N HIS A 53 -6.82 19.91 18.80
CA HIS A 53 -7.93 19.18 19.42
C HIS A 53 -8.51 19.90 20.65
N GLY A 54 -8.12 21.14 20.88
CA GLY A 54 -8.61 21.98 21.96
C GLY A 54 -8.15 21.54 23.36
N GLN A 55 -8.68 22.24 24.36
CA GLN A 55 -8.37 21.98 25.76
C GLN A 55 -9.00 20.67 26.25
N TRP A 56 -8.26 19.90 27.04
CA TRP A 56 -8.80 18.76 27.77
C TRP A 56 -9.77 19.22 28.86
N LYS A 57 -11.03 18.77 28.79
CA LYS A 57 -12.12 19.18 29.68
C LYS A 57 -12.57 18.11 30.68
N HIS A 58 -11.94 16.94 30.69
CA HIS A 58 -12.30 15.85 31.59
C HIS A 58 -11.45 15.88 32.88
N HIS A 59 -11.54 14.80 33.66
CA HIS A 59 -10.81 14.62 34.91
C HIS A 59 -9.30 14.86 34.77
N GLU A 60 -8.70 15.36 35.85
CA GLU A 60 -7.27 15.63 35.93
C GLU A 60 -6.43 14.35 35.79
N LEU A 61 -5.27 14.48 35.14
CA LEU A 61 -4.25 13.45 35.10
C LEU A 61 -3.66 13.26 36.50
N LYS A 62 -3.81 12.06 37.09
CA LYS A 62 -3.15 11.72 38.35
C LYS A 62 -1.64 11.52 38.14
N LYS A 63 -0.81 12.19 38.95
CA LYS A 63 0.67 12.26 38.81
C LYS A 63 1.39 10.96 39.22
N LYS A 64 2.55 10.76 38.56
CA LYS A 64 3.67 9.82 38.79
C LYS A 64 3.34 8.33 38.79
N ILE A 65 3.75 7.64 37.72
CA ILE A 65 3.84 6.18 37.74
C ILE A 65 5.24 5.75 37.28
N PRO A 66 6.07 5.20 38.18
CA PRO A 66 7.40 4.72 37.83
C PRO A 66 7.37 3.46 36.94
N TRP A 67 8.27 3.43 35.96
CA TRP A 67 8.38 2.48 34.84
C TRP A 67 8.21 0.99 35.18
N ALA A 68 8.84 0.54 36.26
CA ALA A 68 8.89 -0.87 36.65
C ALA A 68 7.73 -1.29 37.58
N VAL A 69 7.05 -0.33 38.22
CA VAL A 69 6.04 -0.59 39.25
C VAL A 69 4.62 -0.50 38.67
N ALA A 70 4.45 0.12 37.50
CA ALA A 70 3.15 0.37 36.88
C ALA A 70 2.37 -0.90 36.48
N GLY A 71 3.06 -2.03 36.29
CA GLY A 71 2.44 -3.29 35.86
C GLY A 71 1.71 -3.18 34.52
N ALA A 72 2.26 -2.41 33.57
CA ALA A 72 1.67 -2.24 32.24
C ALA A 72 1.86 -3.50 31.39
N ASP A 73 0.77 -4.05 30.87
CA ASP A 73 0.81 -5.21 30.00
C ASP A 73 1.26 -4.84 28.58
N PHE A 74 0.83 -3.67 28.08
CA PHE A 74 1.07 -3.23 26.70
C PHE A 74 1.80 -1.87 26.65
N VAL A 75 2.70 -1.72 25.69
CA VAL A 75 3.41 -0.45 25.41
C VAL A 75 2.98 0.10 24.07
N VAL A 76 2.62 1.38 24.06
CA VAL A 76 2.52 2.18 22.85
C VAL A 76 3.85 2.86 22.62
N GLU A 77 4.60 2.40 21.62
CA GLU A 77 5.88 2.97 21.22
C GLU A 77 5.65 4.07 20.17
N SER A 78 5.70 5.32 20.62
CA SER A 78 5.35 6.50 19.82
C SER A 78 6.43 7.59 19.82
N THR A 79 7.68 7.21 20.12
CA THR A 79 8.83 8.12 20.00
C THR A 79 9.25 8.35 18.54
N GLY A 80 8.97 7.38 17.66
CA GLY A 80 9.49 7.35 16.29
C GLY A 80 10.96 6.91 16.17
N VAL A 81 11.60 6.48 17.26
CA VAL A 81 13.01 6.05 17.27
C VAL A 81 13.16 4.53 17.43
N PHE A 82 12.30 3.90 18.24
CA PHE A 82 12.30 2.45 18.49
C PHE A 82 11.31 1.73 17.55
N THR A 83 11.46 1.93 16.24
CA THR A 83 10.53 1.40 15.22
C THR A 83 10.91 0.03 14.65
N ASP A 84 11.98 -0.58 15.16
CA ASP A 84 12.41 -1.93 14.81
C ASP A 84 12.30 -2.87 16.02
N LYS A 85 12.17 -4.18 15.76
CA LYS A 85 11.93 -5.19 16.80
C LYS A 85 13.01 -5.18 17.87
N ASP A 86 14.28 -5.07 17.50
CA ASP A 86 15.40 -5.11 18.44
C ASP A 86 15.37 -3.95 19.42
N LYS A 87 15.13 -2.73 18.92
CA LYS A 87 14.98 -1.54 19.76
C LYS A 87 13.72 -1.61 20.63
N ALA A 88 12.59 -2.00 20.03
CA ALA A 88 11.32 -2.12 20.75
C ALA A 88 11.37 -3.21 21.85
N ALA A 89 12.20 -4.24 21.69
CA ALA A 89 12.38 -5.30 22.68
C ALA A 89 12.96 -4.81 24.03
N ALA A 90 13.56 -3.61 24.07
CA ALA A 90 13.94 -2.97 25.33
C ALA A 90 12.74 -2.81 26.30
N HIS A 91 11.53 -2.63 25.75
CA HIS A 91 10.30 -2.54 26.55
C HIS A 91 9.90 -3.86 27.21
N LEU A 92 10.14 -4.98 26.53
CA LEU A 92 9.89 -6.32 27.06
C LEU A 92 10.83 -6.63 28.23
N LYS A 93 12.11 -6.25 28.10
CA LYS A 93 13.08 -6.31 29.21
C LYS A 93 12.64 -5.44 30.40
N GLY A 94 11.96 -4.33 30.12
CA GLY A 94 11.34 -3.46 31.12
C GLY A 94 9.98 -3.94 31.66
N GLY A 95 9.64 -5.22 31.49
CA GLY A 95 8.48 -5.87 32.11
C GLY A 95 7.16 -5.77 31.33
N ALA A 96 7.16 -5.21 30.12
CA ALA A 96 5.97 -5.23 29.28
C ALA A 96 5.76 -6.61 28.65
N LYS A 97 4.49 -7.01 28.44
CA LYS A 97 4.16 -8.24 27.72
C LYS A 97 4.16 -8.04 26.22
N LYS A 98 3.65 -6.89 25.75
CA LYS A 98 3.48 -6.59 24.33
C LYS A 98 3.88 -5.16 23.99
N VAL A 99 4.32 -4.93 22.76
CA VAL A 99 4.68 -3.61 22.24
C VAL A 99 3.97 -3.35 20.91
N VAL A 100 3.32 -2.20 20.80
CA VAL A 100 2.67 -1.69 19.60
C VAL A 100 3.40 -0.45 19.13
N ILE A 101 4.08 -0.55 17.99
CA ILE A 101 4.80 0.56 17.35
C ILE A 101 3.80 1.43 16.58
N SER A 102 3.76 2.73 16.86
CA SER A 102 2.82 3.68 16.25
C SER A 102 3.30 4.25 14.90
N ALA A 103 4.10 3.49 14.17
CA ALA A 103 4.72 3.86 12.90
C ALA A 103 5.08 2.59 12.12
N PRO A 104 5.29 2.67 10.78
CA PRO A 104 5.79 1.54 10.00
C PRO A 104 7.07 0.96 10.59
N SER A 105 7.11 -0.36 10.69
CA SER A 105 8.30 -1.09 11.10
C SER A 105 8.96 -1.77 9.91
N LYS A 106 10.28 -1.93 9.98
CA LYS A 106 11.06 -2.65 8.96
C LYS A 106 10.94 -4.17 9.11
N ASP A 107 10.65 -4.65 10.32
CA ASP A 107 10.76 -6.06 10.72
C ASP A 107 9.63 -6.55 11.64
N ALA A 108 8.88 -5.66 12.30
CA ALA A 108 7.67 -6.04 13.04
C ALA A 108 6.47 -6.21 12.10
N PRO A 109 5.68 -7.30 12.24
CA PRO A 109 4.43 -7.46 11.50
C PRO A 109 3.51 -6.24 11.69
N MET A 110 2.91 -5.79 10.59
CA MET A 110 2.04 -4.61 10.57
C MET A 110 0.58 -5.03 10.48
N PHE A 111 -0.25 -4.42 11.31
CA PHE A 111 -1.69 -4.66 11.34
C PHE A 111 -2.45 -3.35 11.14
N VAL A 112 -3.54 -3.44 10.38
CA VAL A 112 -4.53 -2.38 10.19
C VAL A 112 -5.88 -2.92 10.63
N VAL A 113 -6.54 -2.20 11.54
CA VAL A 113 -7.90 -2.53 11.99
C VAL A 113 -8.91 -2.23 10.88
N GLY A 114 -9.83 -3.14 10.61
CA GLY A 114 -10.67 -3.18 9.41
C GLY A 114 -9.93 -3.64 8.15
N GLY A 115 -8.71 -4.15 8.28
CA GLY A 115 -7.80 -4.47 7.20
C GLY A 115 -7.36 -5.93 7.23
N ASN A 116 -6.48 -6.25 8.18
CA ASN A 116 -5.87 -7.58 8.34
C ASN A 116 -5.70 -7.98 9.81
N GLU A 117 -6.48 -7.39 10.73
CA GLU A 117 -6.39 -7.67 12.17
C GLU A 117 -6.75 -9.12 12.52
N ASN A 118 -7.52 -9.80 11.68
CA ASN A 118 -7.86 -11.21 11.79
C ASN A 118 -6.65 -12.14 11.62
N GLU A 119 -5.57 -11.66 11.00
CA GLU A 119 -4.30 -12.39 10.85
C GLU A 119 -3.40 -12.26 12.09
N TYR A 120 -3.81 -11.50 13.11
CA TYR A 120 -3.02 -11.29 14.32
C TYR A 120 -2.88 -12.60 15.11
N ASN A 121 -1.63 -13.00 15.36
CA ASN A 121 -1.30 -14.09 16.28
C ASN A 121 -0.97 -13.52 17.69
N PRO A 122 -1.68 -13.95 18.76
CA PRO A 122 -1.38 -13.56 20.14
C PRO A 122 0.04 -13.87 20.62
N GLU A 123 0.78 -14.76 19.97
CA GLU A 123 2.20 -15.05 20.26
C GLU A 123 3.14 -13.92 19.83
N LEU A 124 2.68 -12.99 18.97
CA LEU A 124 3.49 -11.85 18.53
C LEU A 124 3.67 -10.84 19.65
N ASP A 125 4.90 -10.67 20.15
CA ASP A 125 5.20 -9.74 21.24
C ASP A 125 5.37 -8.29 20.80
N ILE A 126 5.79 -8.07 19.56
CA ILE A 126 6.06 -6.76 18.99
C ILE A 126 5.39 -6.66 17.63
N VAL A 127 4.49 -5.71 17.50
CA VAL A 127 3.75 -5.43 16.27
C VAL A 127 3.78 -3.94 15.95
N SER A 128 3.43 -3.58 14.72
CA SER A 128 3.28 -2.20 14.28
C SER A 128 1.85 -1.92 13.83
N ASN A 129 1.32 -0.75 14.17
CA ASN A 129 0.01 -0.28 13.70
C ASN A 129 0.12 0.48 12.36
N ALA A 130 1.15 0.18 11.56
CA ALA A 130 1.45 0.81 10.28
C ALA A 130 1.53 2.36 10.34
N SER A 131 1.22 3.05 9.25
CA SER A 131 1.11 4.52 9.19
C SER A 131 -0.34 4.97 9.09
N CYS A 132 -0.60 6.25 9.38
CA CYS A 132 -1.91 6.86 9.19
C CYS A 132 -2.39 6.78 7.73
N THR A 133 -1.49 6.92 6.75
CA THR A 133 -1.83 6.78 5.32
C THR A 133 -2.29 5.36 4.99
N ILE A 134 -1.61 4.34 5.54
CA ILE A 134 -1.99 2.94 5.31
C ILE A 134 -3.31 2.60 6.02
N ASN A 135 -3.53 3.09 7.25
CA ASN A 135 -4.80 2.91 7.95
C ASN A 135 -5.98 3.59 7.23
N CYS A 136 -5.72 4.66 6.48
CA CYS A 136 -6.74 5.32 5.65
C CYS A 136 -7.06 4.50 4.37
N LEU A 137 -6.03 4.02 3.68
CA LEU A 137 -6.17 3.41 2.36
C LEU A 137 -6.56 1.93 2.40
N ALA A 138 -6.08 1.16 3.37
CA ALA A 138 -6.27 -0.30 3.37
C ALA A 138 -7.74 -0.73 3.49
N PRO A 139 -8.56 -0.18 4.41
CA PRO A 139 -9.99 -0.53 4.46
C PRO A 139 -10.73 -0.15 3.17
N LEU A 140 -10.39 0.99 2.57
CA LEU A 140 -10.98 1.42 1.30
C LEU A 140 -10.60 0.46 0.16
N ALA A 141 -9.34 0.05 0.10
CA ALA A 141 -8.86 -0.91 -0.89
C ALA A 141 -9.55 -2.28 -0.74
N ASN A 142 -9.75 -2.75 0.50
CA ASN A 142 -10.46 -4.00 0.77
C ASN A 142 -11.91 -3.92 0.30
N VAL A 143 -12.63 -2.85 0.67
CA VAL A 143 -14.03 -2.66 0.23
C VAL A 143 -14.14 -2.61 -1.29
N ILE A 144 -13.26 -1.87 -1.97
CA ILE A 144 -13.25 -1.82 -3.44
C ILE A 144 -12.98 -3.20 -4.03
N ASN A 145 -12.01 -3.94 -3.48
CA ASN A 145 -11.69 -5.28 -3.93
C ASN A 145 -12.90 -6.23 -3.76
N ASP A 146 -13.57 -6.18 -2.61
CA ASP A 146 -14.74 -7.01 -2.32
C ASP A 146 -15.92 -6.67 -3.23
N PHE A 147 -16.21 -5.38 -3.47
CA PHE A 147 -17.24 -4.97 -4.44
C PHE A 147 -16.94 -5.39 -5.88
N CYS A 148 -15.67 -5.30 -6.30
CA CYS A 148 -15.24 -5.81 -7.59
C CYS A 148 -15.37 -7.34 -7.67
N CYS A 149 -15.29 -8.06 -6.54
CA CYS A 149 -15.47 -9.50 -6.48
C CYS A 149 -16.93 -9.94 -6.29
N GLU A 150 -17.83 -9.10 -5.77
CA GLU A 150 -19.20 -9.48 -5.38
C GLU A 150 -20.32 -8.88 -6.25
N SER A 151 -20.04 -7.92 -7.15
CA SER A 151 -21.09 -7.29 -7.97
C SER A 151 -21.54 -8.18 -9.17
N PRO A 152 -22.84 -8.55 -9.28
CA PRO A 152 -23.36 -9.34 -10.40
C PRO A 152 -23.46 -8.56 -11.73
N GLN A 153 -23.27 -7.25 -11.71
CA GLN A 153 -23.19 -6.45 -12.95
C GLN A 153 -21.79 -6.52 -13.59
N PHE A 154 -20.82 -7.09 -12.88
CA PHE A 154 -19.54 -7.56 -13.42
C PHE A 154 -19.49 -9.11 -13.50
N ASP A 155 -20.62 -9.81 -13.35
CA ASP A 155 -20.75 -11.27 -13.59
C ASP A 155 -20.92 -11.63 -15.08
N GLY A 156 -20.80 -10.66 -15.99
CA GLY A 156 -20.58 -10.95 -17.41
C GLY A 156 -19.15 -11.39 -17.66
N ASP A 157 -18.77 -12.55 -17.11
CA ASP A 157 -17.64 -13.43 -17.49
C ASP A 157 -17.05 -14.26 -16.32
N ARG A 158 -17.85 -14.59 -15.28
CA ARG A 158 -17.48 -15.71 -14.41
C ARG A 158 -17.86 -17.04 -15.08
N ILE A 159 -16.90 -17.65 -15.78
CA ILE A 159 -16.99 -19.03 -16.25
C ILE A 159 -16.72 -19.97 -15.04
N PRO A 160 -17.67 -20.82 -14.62
CA PRO A 160 -17.41 -21.87 -13.64
C PRO A 160 -16.46 -22.90 -14.28
N GLY A 161 -15.19 -22.95 -13.86
CA GLY A 161 -14.21 -23.87 -14.42
C GLY A 161 -12.72 -23.51 -14.29
N GLU A 162 -12.34 -22.45 -13.59
CA GLU A 162 -10.92 -22.09 -13.39
C GLU A 162 -10.23 -22.86 -12.25
N GLN A 163 -10.44 -24.18 -12.26
CA GLN A 163 -9.39 -25.13 -11.86
C GLN A 163 -8.83 -25.92 -13.04
N GLN A 164 -9.23 -25.62 -14.30
CA GLN A 164 -8.63 -26.27 -15.46
C GLN A 164 -8.69 -25.41 -16.74
N LYS A 165 -7.79 -24.42 -16.83
CA LYS A 165 -7.34 -23.87 -18.12
C LYS A 165 -5.82 -23.93 -18.26
N CYS A 166 -5.27 -25.13 -18.06
CA CYS A 166 -4.08 -25.57 -18.78
C CYS A 166 -4.50 -25.99 -20.19
N ALA A 167 -4.81 -25.04 -21.08
CA ALA A 167 -5.01 -25.31 -22.51
C ALA A 167 -4.96 -24.02 -23.34
N ASN A 168 -3.78 -23.39 -23.38
CA ASN A 168 -3.18 -22.79 -24.56
C ASN A 168 -1.75 -22.39 -24.17
N LEU A 169 -0.92 -23.42 -24.02
CA LEU A 169 0.52 -23.26 -23.92
C LEU A 169 0.98 -22.66 -25.25
N GLY A 170 1.35 -21.38 -25.25
CA GLY A 170 2.52 -21.00 -26.05
C GLY A 170 3.64 -21.93 -25.57
N SER A 171 4.20 -22.71 -26.49
CA SER A 171 5.12 -23.78 -26.10
C SER A 171 6.29 -23.18 -25.32
N ASP A 172 6.84 -23.88 -24.33
CA ASP A 172 8.05 -23.41 -23.64
C ASP A 172 9.19 -23.10 -24.63
N ALA A 173 9.17 -23.74 -25.80
CA ALA A 173 10.05 -23.45 -26.92
C ALA A 173 9.88 -22.02 -27.46
N ASP A 174 8.66 -21.55 -27.66
CA ASP A 174 8.36 -20.18 -28.15
C ASP A 174 8.89 -19.11 -27.18
N VAL A 175 8.68 -19.32 -25.88
CA VAL A 175 9.21 -18.42 -24.84
C VAL A 175 10.74 -18.43 -24.88
N ASN A 176 11.35 -19.61 -24.97
CA ASN A 176 12.81 -19.74 -24.99
C ASN A 176 13.45 -19.11 -26.24
N ILE A 177 12.80 -19.19 -27.40
CA ILE A 177 13.24 -18.52 -28.64
C ILE A 177 13.32 -17.01 -28.42
N VAL A 178 12.26 -16.40 -27.88
CA VAL A 178 12.22 -14.96 -27.59
C VAL A 178 13.25 -14.58 -26.53
N LEU A 179 13.35 -15.34 -25.43
CA LEU A 179 14.30 -15.07 -24.36
C LEU A 179 15.76 -15.17 -24.82
N ALA A 180 16.08 -16.09 -25.72
CA ALA A 180 17.44 -16.27 -26.23
C ALA A 180 17.96 -15.10 -27.07
N ARG A 181 17.06 -14.22 -27.55
CA ARG A 181 17.39 -13.04 -28.36
C ARG A 181 17.45 -11.75 -27.57
N ILE A 182 16.97 -11.75 -26.33
CA ILE A 182 17.00 -10.57 -25.47
C ILE A 182 18.27 -10.61 -24.64
N THR A 183 19.16 -9.64 -24.86
CA THR A 183 20.33 -9.44 -24.00
C THR A 183 19.94 -8.47 -22.87
N PRO A 184 19.92 -8.89 -21.59
CA PRO A 184 19.51 -7.99 -20.51
C PRO A 184 20.43 -6.77 -20.38
N GLY A 185 19.88 -5.60 -20.09
CA GLY A 185 20.64 -4.36 -19.83
C GLY A 185 20.94 -3.47 -21.04
N THR A 186 20.69 -3.94 -22.27
CA THR A 186 20.76 -3.17 -23.52
C THR A 186 19.66 -2.11 -23.62
N SER A 187 19.73 -1.20 -24.60
CA SER A 187 18.67 -0.20 -24.80
C SER A 187 17.35 -0.84 -25.26
N GLU A 188 16.23 -0.14 -25.08
CA GLU A 188 14.92 -0.61 -25.54
C GLU A 188 14.88 -0.88 -27.05
N ASP A 189 15.52 -0.01 -27.84
CA ASP A 189 15.61 -0.12 -29.29
C ASP A 189 16.50 -1.30 -29.71
N GLU A 190 17.59 -1.57 -28.97
CA GLU A 190 18.44 -2.75 -29.19
C GLU A 190 17.66 -4.05 -28.94
N VAL A 191 16.80 -4.10 -27.92
CA VAL A 191 15.93 -5.26 -27.65
C VAL A 191 14.90 -5.44 -28.76
N LEU A 192 14.29 -4.35 -29.24
CA LEU A 192 13.34 -4.41 -30.35
C LEU A 192 14.03 -4.92 -31.64
N GLN A 193 15.25 -4.44 -31.90
CA GLN A 193 16.04 -4.87 -33.05
C GLN A 193 16.47 -6.33 -32.93
N SER A 194 16.88 -6.79 -31.75
CA SER A 194 17.30 -8.19 -31.54
C SER A 194 16.16 -9.19 -31.70
N LEU A 195 14.91 -8.75 -31.50
CA LEU A 195 13.70 -9.53 -31.71
C LEU A 195 13.18 -9.49 -33.17
N SER A 196 13.81 -8.69 -34.04
CA SER A 196 13.57 -8.70 -35.49
C SER A 196 14.35 -9.86 -36.15
N ASP A 197 14.13 -11.07 -35.64
CA ASP A 197 14.77 -12.33 -36.05
C ASP A 197 13.71 -13.25 -36.68
N PRO A 198 14.01 -13.98 -37.79
CA PRO A 198 13.06 -14.88 -38.44
C PRO A 198 12.44 -15.96 -37.52
N ALA A 199 13.15 -16.39 -36.48
CA ALA A 199 12.65 -17.34 -35.49
C ALA A 199 11.61 -16.67 -34.56
N CYS A 200 11.83 -15.41 -34.20
CA CYS A 200 10.86 -14.61 -33.45
C CYS A 200 9.65 -14.26 -34.34
N ASP A 201 9.86 -14.00 -35.64
CA ASP A 201 8.79 -13.70 -36.59
C ASP A 201 7.85 -14.86 -36.88
N SER A 202 8.35 -16.09 -36.79
CA SER A 202 7.56 -17.31 -36.93
C SER A 202 6.88 -17.74 -35.63
N THR A 203 7.23 -17.11 -34.49
CA THR A 203 6.63 -17.43 -33.19
C THR A 203 5.20 -16.92 -33.10
N ARG A 204 4.27 -17.79 -32.69
CA ARG A 204 2.87 -17.40 -32.44
C ARG A 204 2.77 -16.53 -31.19
N ILE A 205 2.46 -15.25 -31.38
CA ILE A 205 2.29 -14.32 -30.26
C ILE A 205 0.91 -14.48 -29.63
N THR A 206 0.93 -14.63 -28.30
CA THR A 206 -0.24 -14.76 -27.44
C THR A 206 0.01 -13.98 -26.16
N ASP A 207 -1.06 -13.62 -25.45
CA ASP A 207 -0.92 -12.92 -24.18
C ASP A 207 -0.10 -13.69 -23.15
N ASN A 208 -0.24 -15.03 -23.11
CA ASN A 208 0.55 -15.88 -22.23
C ASN A 208 2.05 -15.82 -22.55
N LEU A 209 2.43 -15.81 -23.83
CA LEU A 209 3.83 -15.63 -24.24
C LEU A 209 4.38 -14.29 -23.70
N VAL A 210 3.66 -13.19 -23.98
CA VAL A 210 4.07 -11.84 -23.57
C VAL A 210 4.10 -11.74 -22.04
N ASP A 211 3.12 -12.30 -21.35
CA ASP A 211 3.03 -12.33 -19.89
C ASP A 211 4.26 -12.97 -19.25
N ARG A 212 4.66 -14.14 -19.76
CA ARG A 212 5.83 -14.89 -19.28
C ARG A 212 7.13 -14.13 -19.54
N VAL A 213 7.25 -13.48 -20.70
CA VAL A 213 8.41 -12.64 -21.03
C VAL A 213 8.47 -11.43 -20.10
N LEU A 214 7.36 -10.72 -19.89
CA LEU A 214 7.27 -9.60 -18.94
C LEU A 214 7.61 -10.04 -17.51
N TYR A 215 7.13 -11.20 -17.07
CA TYR A 215 7.46 -11.76 -15.76
C TYR A 215 8.97 -12.02 -15.61
N ARG A 216 9.61 -12.54 -16.66
CA ARG A 216 11.05 -12.82 -16.67
C ARG A 216 11.90 -11.56 -16.59
N PHE A 217 11.41 -10.45 -17.16
CA PHE A 217 12.06 -9.15 -17.17
C PHE A 217 11.43 -8.14 -16.21
N LYS A 218 10.72 -8.59 -15.16
CA LYS A 218 10.06 -7.71 -14.18
C LYS A 218 10.98 -6.71 -13.46
N ASN A 219 12.28 -6.96 -13.49
CA ASN A 219 13.33 -6.12 -12.89
C ASN A 219 14.23 -5.42 -13.95
N ASP A 220 13.94 -5.59 -15.24
CA ASP A 220 14.62 -4.93 -16.35
C ASP A 220 13.58 -4.30 -17.28
N TRP A 221 13.24 -3.04 -16.99
CA TRP A 221 12.20 -2.33 -17.72
C TRP A 221 12.52 -2.14 -19.21
N LYS A 222 13.80 -2.10 -19.61
CA LYS A 222 14.18 -1.91 -21.01
C LYS A 222 13.85 -3.15 -21.83
N SER A 223 14.25 -4.32 -21.31
CA SER A 223 13.92 -5.62 -21.89
C SER A 223 12.42 -5.88 -21.91
N ALA A 224 11.72 -5.56 -20.82
CA ALA A 224 10.26 -5.72 -20.73
C ALA A 224 9.52 -4.82 -21.74
N LEU A 225 9.89 -3.55 -21.82
CA LEU A 225 9.26 -2.59 -22.73
C LEU A 225 9.57 -2.89 -24.20
N GLY A 226 10.82 -3.23 -24.53
CA GLY A 226 11.22 -3.62 -25.88
C GLY A 226 10.49 -4.88 -26.36
N ALA A 227 10.41 -5.91 -25.51
CA ALA A 227 9.65 -7.13 -25.81
C ALA A 227 8.14 -6.85 -25.98
N PHE A 228 7.58 -5.96 -25.18
CA PHE A 228 6.18 -5.58 -25.31
C PHE A 228 5.91 -4.82 -26.62
N ARG A 229 6.77 -3.87 -26.99
CA ARG A 229 6.66 -3.15 -28.27
C ARG A 229 6.84 -4.05 -29.48
N TRP A 230 7.75 -5.02 -29.39
CA TRP A 230 7.89 -6.07 -30.41
C TRP A 230 6.60 -6.89 -30.56
N ALA A 231 5.94 -7.23 -29.45
CA ALA A 231 4.65 -7.90 -29.53
C ALA A 231 3.59 -7.00 -30.18
N GLN A 232 3.52 -5.72 -29.78
CA GLN A 232 2.58 -4.74 -30.36
C GLN A 232 2.79 -4.46 -31.84
N SER A 233 4.00 -4.58 -32.38
CA SER A 233 4.28 -4.32 -33.80
C SER A 233 3.65 -5.36 -34.75
N ARG A 234 3.03 -6.40 -34.19
CA ARG A 234 2.50 -7.53 -34.95
C ARG A 234 1.08 -7.23 -35.42
N PRO A 235 0.80 -7.36 -36.73
CA PRO A 235 -0.43 -6.85 -37.32
C PRO A 235 -1.72 -7.47 -36.78
N ASN A 236 -1.67 -8.69 -36.24
CA ASN A 236 -2.83 -9.43 -35.75
C ASN A 236 -2.82 -9.63 -34.23
N TYR A 237 -2.04 -8.84 -33.49
CA TYR A 237 -1.94 -8.95 -32.04
C TYR A 237 -2.28 -7.63 -31.36
N LYS A 238 -3.25 -7.69 -30.44
CA LYS A 238 -3.59 -6.59 -29.54
C LYS A 238 -3.40 -7.10 -28.12
N PRO A 239 -2.46 -6.54 -27.34
CA PRO A 239 -2.27 -6.95 -25.96
C PRO A 239 -3.52 -6.63 -25.13
N SER A 240 -3.86 -7.52 -24.20
CA SER A 240 -4.92 -7.26 -23.22
C SER A 240 -4.55 -6.15 -22.23
N PRO A 241 -5.56 -5.48 -21.63
CA PRO A 241 -5.35 -4.49 -20.57
C PRO A 241 -4.43 -4.97 -19.44
N GLU A 242 -4.50 -6.25 -19.08
CA GLU A 242 -3.73 -6.88 -18.01
C GLU A 242 -2.22 -6.82 -18.27
N LEU A 243 -1.79 -6.97 -19.53
CA LEU A 243 -0.39 -6.89 -19.91
C LEU A 243 0.16 -5.46 -19.85
N TYR A 244 -0.63 -4.49 -20.30
CA TYR A 244 -0.29 -3.07 -20.12
C TYR A 244 -0.13 -2.73 -18.64
N ASP A 245 -1.06 -3.22 -17.82
CA ASP A 245 -1.06 -3.07 -16.38
C ASP A 245 0.19 -3.65 -15.71
N LYS A 246 0.68 -4.81 -16.18
CA LYS A 246 1.96 -5.37 -15.72
C LYS A 246 3.13 -4.49 -16.12
N LEU A 247 3.13 -3.96 -17.34
CA LEU A 247 4.18 -3.08 -17.82
C LEU A 247 4.21 -1.73 -17.06
N VAL A 248 3.04 -1.14 -16.78
CA VAL A 248 2.89 0.02 -15.89
C VAL A 248 3.51 -0.28 -14.52
N ASP A 249 3.25 -1.47 -13.96
CA ASP A 249 3.80 -1.86 -12.66
C ASP A 249 5.33 -1.99 -12.69
N ILE A 250 5.90 -2.55 -13.77
CA ILE A 250 7.35 -2.68 -13.97
C ILE A 250 8.01 -1.30 -14.09
N LEU A 251 7.46 -0.42 -14.94
CA LEU A 251 7.99 0.92 -15.16
C LEU A 251 7.93 1.75 -13.87
N GLY A 252 6.82 1.67 -13.14
CA GLY A 252 6.66 2.34 -11.85
C GLY A 252 7.61 1.82 -10.78
N LYS A 253 7.81 0.50 -10.67
CA LYS A 253 8.80 -0.11 -9.74
C LYS A 253 10.20 0.43 -9.99
N MET A 254 10.56 0.60 -11.27
CA MET A 254 11.87 1.06 -11.73
C MET A 254 11.98 2.60 -11.79
N LYS A 255 10.97 3.32 -11.28
CA LYS A 255 10.89 4.79 -11.28
C LYS A 255 11.05 5.43 -12.66
N LYS A 256 10.54 4.78 -13.70
CA LYS A 256 10.53 5.30 -15.09
C LYS A 256 9.22 6.02 -15.37
N MET A 257 9.01 7.13 -14.65
CA MET A 257 7.71 7.82 -14.60
C MET A 257 7.30 8.41 -15.95
N GLU A 258 8.23 9.01 -16.71
CA GLU A 258 7.94 9.55 -18.05
C GLU A 258 7.48 8.46 -19.03
N ARG A 259 8.15 7.31 -19.02
CA ARG A 259 7.76 6.15 -19.85
C ARG A 259 6.42 5.57 -19.42
N MET A 260 6.19 5.49 -18.10
CA MET A 260 4.91 5.05 -17.55
C MET A 260 3.77 5.98 -17.97
N ARG A 261 3.99 7.30 -17.98
CA ARG A 261 3.00 8.28 -18.47
C ARG A 261 2.69 8.11 -19.95
N SER A 262 3.72 8.03 -20.79
CA SER A 262 3.53 7.80 -22.22
C SER A 262 2.74 6.51 -22.50
N LEU A 263 2.95 5.46 -21.69
CA LEU A 263 2.16 4.24 -21.78
C LEU A 263 0.69 4.45 -21.37
N LEU A 264 0.45 5.20 -20.30
CA LEU A 264 -0.91 5.54 -19.86
C LEU A 264 -1.65 6.39 -20.90
N ASP A 265 -0.97 7.31 -21.58
CA ASP A 265 -1.56 8.10 -22.67
C ASP A 265 -2.03 7.20 -23.83
N THR A 266 -1.24 6.18 -24.17
CA THR A 266 -1.63 5.16 -25.16
C THR A 266 -2.82 4.32 -24.67
N MET A 267 -2.76 3.83 -23.42
CA MET A 267 -3.87 3.08 -22.83
C MET A 267 -5.17 3.90 -22.78
N HIS A 268 -5.06 5.20 -22.54
CA HIS A 268 -6.20 6.12 -22.55
C HIS A 268 -6.83 6.23 -23.94
N ALA A 269 -6.00 6.46 -24.97
CA ALA A 269 -6.47 6.56 -26.36
C ALA A 269 -7.19 5.28 -26.83
N ASP A 270 -6.75 4.13 -26.34
CA ASP A 270 -7.32 2.82 -26.67
C ASP A 270 -8.43 2.36 -25.69
N HIS A 271 -8.84 3.21 -24.74
CA HIS A 271 -9.85 2.90 -23.71
C HIS A 271 -9.53 1.66 -22.84
N LEU A 272 -8.24 1.44 -22.54
CA LEU A 272 -7.75 0.28 -21.78
C LEU A 272 -7.53 0.58 -20.28
N ILE A 273 -7.75 1.82 -19.83
CA ILE A 273 -7.55 2.21 -18.42
C ILE A 273 -8.68 1.66 -17.55
N SER A 274 -8.29 0.82 -16.58
CA SER A 274 -9.19 0.23 -15.59
C SER A 274 -8.94 0.80 -14.18
N LEU A 275 -9.84 0.49 -13.24
CA LEU A 275 -9.63 0.79 -11.82
C LEU A 275 -8.36 0.13 -11.25
N ASN A 276 -8.01 -1.06 -11.76
CA ASN A 276 -6.78 -1.76 -11.41
C ASN A 276 -5.54 -0.98 -11.87
N THR A 277 -5.59 -0.43 -13.09
CA THR A 277 -4.57 0.48 -13.64
C THR A 277 -4.37 1.68 -12.73
N MET A 278 -5.47 2.36 -12.35
CA MET A 278 -5.41 3.53 -11.45
C MET A 278 -4.76 3.19 -10.11
N THR A 279 -5.17 2.07 -9.50
CA THR A 279 -4.63 1.62 -8.20
C THR A 279 -3.12 1.37 -8.29
N LYS A 280 -2.65 0.73 -9.37
CA LYS A 280 -1.22 0.50 -9.62
C LYS A 280 -0.48 1.82 -9.77
N VAL A 281 -0.99 2.73 -10.59
CA VAL A 281 -0.38 4.03 -10.85
C VAL A 281 -0.24 4.86 -9.57
N MET A 282 -1.33 5.00 -8.79
CA MET A 282 -1.31 5.72 -7.51
C MET A 282 -0.26 5.15 -6.55
N ARG A 283 -0.24 3.82 -6.40
CA ARG A 283 0.74 3.12 -5.56
C ARG A 283 2.18 3.42 -5.99
N ARG A 284 2.45 3.49 -7.30
CA ARG A 284 3.80 3.75 -7.82
C ARG A 284 4.24 5.19 -7.67
N PHE A 285 3.38 6.17 -7.93
CA PHE A 285 3.69 7.58 -7.67
C PHE A 285 3.90 7.87 -6.16
N ALA A 286 3.07 7.28 -5.29
CA ALA A 286 3.25 7.38 -3.85
C ALA A 286 4.61 6.80 -3.41
N GLY A 287 4.98 5.61 -3.91
CA GLY A 287 6.27 4.99 -3.64
C GLY A 287 7.48 5.79 -4.16
N ALA A 288 7.31 6.56 -5.24
CA ALA A 288 8.34 7.46 -5.77
C ALA A 288 8.47 8.78 -4.98
N ARG A 289 7.63 9.03 -3.98
CA ARG A 289 7.48 10.31 -3.25
C ARG A 289 6.97 11.46 -4.12
N GLU A 290 6.40 11.16 -5.28
CA GLU A 290 5.77 12.13 -6.19
C GLU A 290 4.27 12.25 -5.90
N TRP A 291 3.90 12.48 -4.63
CA TRP A 291 2.50 12.47 -4.20
C TRP A 291 1.65 13.55 -4.89
N LYS A 292 2.23 14.71 -5.22
CA LYS A 292 1.53 15.76 -5.97
C LYS A 292 1.13 15.28 -7.36
N GLU A 293 2.02 14.54 -8.01
CA GLU A 293 1.75 13.96 -9.32
C GLU A 293 0.79 12.77 -9.21
N ALA A 294 0.84 11.99 -8.14
CA ALA A 294 -0.17 10.95 -7.87
C ALA A 294 -1.58 11.54 -7.83
N VAL A 295 -1.75 12.66 -7.13
CA VAL A 295 -3.02 13.38 -7.01
C VAL A 295 -3.43 13.99 -8.36
N ARG A 296 -2.50 14.64 -9.08
CA ARG A 296 -2.78 15.20 -10.40
C ARG A 296 -3.22 14.13 -11.40
N VAL A 297 -2.48 13.03 -11.49
CA VAL A 297 -2.82 11.91 -12.40
C VAL A 297 -4.15 11.29 -12.01
N PHE A 298 -4.45 11.18 -10.72
CA PHE A 298 -5.76 10.72 -10.26
C PHE A 298 -6.90 11.69 -10.62
N ASP A 299 -6.69 12.99 -10.47
CA ASP A 299 -7.64 14.03 -10.90
C ASP A 299 -7.87 14.00 -12.42
N GLU A 300 -6.80 13.87 -13.21
CA GLU A 300 -6.86 13.80 -14.68
C GLU A 300 -7.60 12.53 -15.14
N LEU A 301 -7.22 11.37 -14.61
CA LEU A 301 -7.89 10.10 -14.89
C LEU A 301 -9.33 10.08 -14.38
N GLY A 302 -9.60 10.74 -13.24
CA GLY A 302 -10.94 10.88 -12.68
C GLY A 302 -11.85 11.75 -13.56
N LYS A 303 -11.35 12.85 -14.12
CA LYS A 303 -12.09 13.67 -15.10
C LYS A 303 -12.41 12.91 -16.38
N ILE A 304 -11.49 12.05 -16.81
CA ILE A 304 -11.69 11.18 -17.98
C ILE A 304 -12.84 10.19 -17.74
N TRP A 305 -12.95 9.62 -16.54
CA TRP A 305 -13.95 8.58 -16.23
C TRP A 305 -15.31 9.14 -15.76
N PHE A 306 -15.31 10.28 -15.06
CA PHE A 306 -16.49 10.86 -14.43
C PHE A 306 -16.93 12.19 -15.06
N GLY A 307 -16.26 12.64 -16.12
CA GLY A 307 -16.54 13.91 -16.81
C GLY A 307 -15.83 15.12 -16.21
N GLU A 308 -15.83 16.25 -16.94
CA GLU A 308 -15.09 17.48 -16.56
C GLU A 308 -15.52 18.10 -15.22
N GLU A 309 -16.68 17.74 -14.68
CA GLU A 309 -17.16 18.18 -13.36
C GLU A 309 -16.46 17.47 -12.19
N TYR A 310 -15.62 16.45 -12.44
CA TYR A 310 -14.89 15.74 -11.39
C TYR A 310 -13.87 16.65 -10.68
N ARG A 311 -14.08 16.87 -9.37
CA ARG A 311 -13.10 17.48 -8.45
C ARG A 311 -12.94 16.62 -7.20
N VAL A 312 -11.71 16.17 -6.91
CA VAL A 312 -11.39 15.43 -5.67
C VAL A 312 -11.84 16.15 -4.39
N ASN A 313 -11.85 17.49 -4.39
CA ASN A 313 -12.28 18.28 -3.24
C ASN A 313 -13.77 18.11 -2.87
N GLU A 314 -14.65 17.69 -3.79
CA GLU A 314 -16.08 17.50 -3.47
C GLU A 314 -16.35 16.17 -2.74
N PHE A 315 -15.54 15.14 -2.97
CA PHE A 315 -15.69 13.85 -2.27
C PHE A 315 -15.18 13.92 -0.83
N ILE A 316 -14.16 14.73 -0.56
CA ILE A 316 -13.58 14.91 0.80
C ILE A 316 -14.48 15.78 1.68
N THR A 317 -15.34 16.63 1.09
CA THR A 317 -16.15 17.62 1.83
C THR A 317 -17.64 17.29 1.91
N ARG A 318 -18.14 16.26 1.21
CA ARG A 318 -19.52 15.80 1.42
C ARG A 318 -19.64 15.13 2.80
N PRO A 319 -20.54 15.61 3.68
CA PRO A 319 -20.86 14.89 4.90
C PRO A 319 -21.32 13.49 4.52
N PHE A 320 -20.84 12.47 5.24
CA PHE A 320 -21.43 11.14 5.23
C PHE A 320 -22.90 11.29 5.66
N VAL A 321 -23.80 11.47 4.69
CA VAL A 321 -25.23 11.43 4.94
C VAL A 321 -25.52 10.00 5.38
N GLN A 322 -25.89 9.86 6.64
CA GLN A 322 -26.42 8.62 7.21
C GLN A 322 -27.48 8.07 6.26
N ARG A 323 -27.17 6.95 5.60
CA ARG A 323 -28.23 6.12 5.02
C ARG A 323 -28.92 5.43 6.18
N LYS A 324 -30.23 5.68 6.29
CA LYS A 324 -31.17 5.00 7.18
C LYS A 324 -31.18 3.51 6.91
#